data_AF-A0A941DTA8-F1
#
_entry.id   AF-A0A941DTA8-F1
#
_cell.length_a   1.000
_cell.length_b   1.000
_cell.length_c   1.000
_cell.angle_alpha   90.00
_cell.angle_beta   90.00
_cell.angle_gamma   90.00
#
_symmetry.space_group_name_H-M   'P 1'
#
loop_
_entity.id
_entity.type
_entity.pdbx_description
1 polymer ?
#
loop_
_entity_poly.entity_id
_entity_poly.type
_entity_poly.pdbx_seq_one_letter_code
_entity_poly.pdbx_strand_id
1 'polypeptide(L)'
;MFRILLEGWLPFILTGLITASIIILLARYMNRVGLYIITTLLNFASFALFIISIFAIGPWTGMGIGLFSISFLIGVNMGIVISFFIK
;
A
#
# COMPACT_ATOMS: atom_id res chain seq x y z
N MET A 1 -13.22 -20.31 -13.73
CA MET A 1 -13.77 -19.21 -12.91
C MET A 1 -12.75 -18.65 -11.92
N PHE A 2 -12.10 -19.49 -11.09
CA PHE A 2 -11.03 -19.04 -10.17
C PHE A 2 -9.86 -18.32 -10.85
N ARG A 3 -9.45 -18.75 -12.05
CA ARG A 3 -8.31 -18.16 -12.79
C ARG A 3 -8.52 -16.69 -13.14
N ILE A 4 -9.72 -16.34 -13.61
CA ILE A 4 -10.10 -14.97 -14.01
C ILE A 4 -10.21 -14.04 -12.80
N LEU A 5 -10.75 -14.55 -11.68
CA LEU A 5 -10.78 -13.80 -10.42
C LEU A 5 -9.36 -13.56 -9.91
N LEU A 6 -8.48 -14.57 -9.94
CA LEU A 6 -7.10 -14.36 -9.50
C LEU A 6 -6.37 -13.34 -10.38
N GLU A 7 -6.51 -13.41 -11.70
CA GLU A 7 -5.85 -12.51 -12.66
C GLU A 7 -6.27 -11.04 -12.48
N GLY A 8 -7.54 -10.78 -12.15
CA GLY A 8 -8.03 -9.41 -11.88
C GLY A 8 -7.56 -8.84 -10.53
N TRP A 9 -7.40 -9.68 -9.51
CA TRP A 9 -7.00 -9.25 -8.16
C TRP A 9 -5.49 -9.29 -7.91
N LEU A 10 -4.75 -10.10 -8.68
CA LEU A 10 -3.30 -10.29 -8.58
C LEU A 10 -2.51 -8.96 -8.54
N PRO A 11 -2.79 -7.97 -9.42
CA PRO A 11 -2.02 -6.74 -9.45
C PRO A 11 -2.12 -5.96 -8.14
N PHE A 12 -3.30 -5.93 -7.52
CA PHE A 12 -3.50 -5.27 -6.23
C PHE A 12 -2.82 -6.03 -5.10
N ILE A 13 -2.93 -7.36 -5.06
CA ILE A 13 -2.26 -8.15 -4.02
C ILE A 13 -0.74 -7.99 -4.10
N LEU A 14 -0.19 -8.02 -5.33
CA LEU A 14 1.23 -7.83 -5.57
C LEU A 14 1.71 -6.44 -5.12
N THR A 15 0.93 -5.39 -5.33
CA THR A 15 1.36 -4.04 -4.92
C THR A 15 1.47 -3.93 -3.40
N GLY A 16 0.54 -4.53 -2.65
CA GLY A 16 0.63 -4.63 -1.19
C GLY A 16 1.86 -5.41 -0.72
N LEU A 17 2.15 -6.56 -1.34
CA LEU A 17 3.31 -7.39 -0.98
C LEU A 17 4.65 -6.71 -1.31
N ILE A 18 4.75 -6.09 -2.49
CA ILE A 18 5.95 -5.38 -2.93
C ILE A 18 6.22 -4.18 -2.00
N THR A 19 5.19 -3.42 -1.66
CA THR A 19 5.33 -2.25 -0.77
C THR A 19 5.74 -2.65 0.64
N ALA A 20 5.15 -3.70 1.20
CA ALA A 20 5.57 -4.25 2.48
C ALA A 20 7.04 -4.67 2.46
N SER A 21 7.46 -5.38 1.41
CA SER A 21 8.86 -5.82 1.23
C SER A 21 9.84 -4.65 1.14
N ILE A 22 9.48 -3.60 0.39
CA ILE A 22 10.30 -2.39 0.26
C ILE A 22 10.48 -1.69 1.61
N ILE A 23 9.42 -1.59 2.42
CA ILE A 23 9.51 -0.94 3.74
C ILE A 23 10.35 -1.76 4.71
N ILE A 24 10.21 -3.09 4.68
CA ILE A 24 11.05 -3.98 5.49
C ILE A 24 12.53 -3.79 5.11
N LEU A 25 12.84 -3.67 3.82
CA LEU A 25 14.20 -3.38 3.35
C LEU A 25 14.66 -1.99 3.81
N LEU A 26 13.85 -0.95 3.62
CA LEU A 26 14.15 0.41 4.09
C LEU A 26 14.41 0.47 5.60
N ALA A 27 13.68 -0.32 6.39
CA ALA A 27 13.86 -0.41 7.83
C ALA A 27 15.25 -0.88 8.23
N ARG A 28 15.87 -1.73 7.40
CA ARG A 28 17.24 -2.21 7.63
C ARG A 28 18.28 -1.11 7.45
N TYR A 29 18.06 -0.19 6.50
CA TYR A 29 19.04 0.84 6.13
C TYR A 29 18.79 2.21 6.76
N MET A 30 17.55 2.51 7.19
CA MET A 30 17.17 3.81 7.71
C MET A 30 17.01 3.84 9.23
N ASN A 31 17.18 5.01 9.84
CA ASN A 31 16.86 5.23 11.25
C ASN A 31 15.35 5.17 11.50
N ARG A 32 14.93 4.80 12.72
CA ARG A 32 13.52 4.62 13.10
C ARG A 32 12.68 5.87 12.80
N VAL A 33 13.21 7.05 13.10
CA VAL A 33 12.54 8.34 12.83
C VAL A 33 12.29 8.56 11.34
N GLY A 34 13.30 8.31 10.50
CA GLY A 34 13.19 8.49 9.05
C GLY A 34 12.16 7.53 8.42
N LEU A 35 12.14 6.27 8.88
CA LEU A 35 11.14 5.30 8.45
C LEU A 35 9.72 5.72 8.82
N TYR A 36 9.52 6.20 10.04
CA TYR A 36 8.22 6.70 10.49
C TYR A 36 7.72 7.88 9.66
N ILE A 37 8.59 8.84 9.34
CA ILE A 37 8.21 9.99 8.51
C ILE A 37 7.79 9.54 7.11
N ILE A 38 8.61 8.71 6.45
CA ILE A 38 8.33 8.22 5.09
C ILE A 38 7.02 7.45 5.06
N THR A 39 6.83 6.54 6.01
CA THR A 39 5.63 5.69 6.04
C THR A 39 4.37 6.48 6.40
N THR A 40 4.47 7.53 7.21
CA THR A 40 3.38 8.47 7.48
C THR A 40 3.01 9.25 6.22
N LEU A 41 4.00 9.76 5.47
CA LEU A 41 3.76 10.45 4.20
C LEU A 41 3.13 9.53 3.15
N LEU A 42 3.61 8.28 3.06
CA LEU A 42 3.03 7.28 2.17
C LEU A 42 1.59 6.94 2.56
N ASN A 43 1.30 6.73 3.85
CA ASN A 43 -0.05 6.51 4.34
C ASN A 43 -0.97 7.70 4.01
N PHE A 44 -0.51 8.93 4.24
CA PHE A 44 -1.27 10.13 3.91
C PHE A 44 -1.55 10.23 2.41
N ALA A 45 -0.54 10.01 1.56
CA ALA A 45 -0.69 10.02 0.11
C ALA A 45 -1.66 8.95 -0.38
N SER A 46 -1.56 7.71 0.11
CA SER A 46 -2.47 6.63 -0.25
C SER A 46 -3.90 6.91 0.22
N PHE A 47 -4.08 7.46 1.41
CA PHE A 47 -5.40 7.84 1.91
C PHE A 47 -6.03 8.98 1.10
N ALA A 48 -5.24 10.00 0.73
CA ALA A 48 -5.68 11.07 -0.14
C ALA A 48 -6.09 10.54 -1.53
N LEU A 49 -5.30 9.64 -2.12
CA LEU A 49 -5.64 8.99 -3.40
C LEU A 49 -6.92 8.15 -3.31
N PHE A 50 -7.14 7.47 -2.19
CA PHE A 50 -8.38 6.74 -1.93
C PHE A 50 -9.60 7.67 -1.90
N ILE A 51 -9.51 8.80 -1.21
CA ILE A 51 -10.58 9.81 -1.18
C ILE A 51 -10.84 10.37 -2.59
N ILE A 52 -9.79 10.76 -3.31
CA ILE A 52 -9.90 11.30 -4.68
C ILE A 52 -10.55 10.27 -5.62
N SER A 53 -10.19 9.01 -5.49
CA SER A 53 -10.78 7.89 -6.25
C SER A 53 -12.31 7.84 -6.08
N ILE A 54 -12.80 8.00 -4.85
CA ILE A 54 -14.25 7.96 -4.55
C ILE A 54 -14.97 9.21 -5.05
N PHE A 55 -14.44 10.40 -4.73
CA PHE A 55 -15.19 11.65 -4.89
C PHE A 55 -14.96 12.37 -6.22
N ALA A 56 -13.81 12.18 -6.89
CA ALA A 56 -13.45 12.97 -8.07
C ALA A 56 -13.53 12.21 -9.40
N ILE A 57 -13.25 10.91 -9.40
CA ILE A 57 -13.10 10.12 -10.65
C ILE A 57 -14.40 9.39 -11.04
N GLY A 58 -15.21 9.02 -10.05
CA GLY A 58 -16.47 8.31 -10.24
C GLY A 58 -16.37 6.81 -9.93
N PRO A 59 -17.51 6.14 -9.68
CA PRO A 59 -17.56 4.87 -8.95
C PRO A 59 -16.94 3.67 -9.67
N TRP A 60 -16.96 3.63 -11.01
CA TRP A 60 -16.44 2.48 -11.79
C TRP A 60 -14.95 2.63 -12.15
N THR A 61 -14.55 3.78 -12.69
CA THR A 61 -13.15 4.08 -13.04
C THR A 61 -12.29 4.34 -11.81
N GLY A 62 -12.86 4.96 -10.77
CA GLY A 62 -12.19 5.20 -9.49
C GLY A 62 -11.91 3.91 -8.72
N MET A 63 -12.70 2.85 -8.90
CA MET A 63 -12.62 1.62 -8.11
C MET A 63 -11.23 0.96 -8.16
N GLY A 64 -10.60 0.92 -9.33
CA GLY A 64 -9.24 0.37 -9.48
C GLY A 64 -8.19 1.17 -8.71
N ILE A 65 -8.26 2.50 -8.78
CA ILE A 65 -7.36 3.41 -8.05
C ILE A 65 -7.60 3.29 -6.54
N GLY A 66 -8.86 3.13 -6.13
CA GLY A 66 -9.23 2.94 -4.73
C GLY A 66 -8.69 1.64 -4.16
N LEU A 67 -8.87 0.52 -4.88
CA LEU A 67 -8.33 -0.78 -4.51
C LEU A 67 -6.80 -0.80 -4.46
N PHE A 68 -6.15 -0.14 -5.43
CA PHE A 68 -4.71 0.04 -5.43
C PHE A 68 -4.24 0.84 -4.21
N SER A 69 -4.93 1.93 -3.89
CA SER A 69 -4.61 2.78 -2.75
C SER A 69 -4.78 2.05 -1.42
N ILE A 70 -5.84 1.25 -1.27
CA ILE A 70 -6.07 0.40 -0.08
C ILE A 70 -4.96 -0.66 0.04
N SER A 71 -4.65 -1.37 -1.05
CA SER A 71 -3.64 -2.42 -1.00
C SER A 71 -2.26 -1.86 -0.65
N PHE A 72 -1.91 -0.71 -1.23
CA PHE A 72 -0.69 0.02 -0.89
C PHE A 72 -0.67 0.41 0.60
N LEU A 73 -1.79 0.92 1.12
CA LEU A 73 -1.93 1.31 2.53
C LEU A 73 -1.76 0.09 3.46
N ILE A 74 -2.36 -1.05 3.12
CA ILE A 74 -2.17 -2.31 3.86
C ILE A 74 -0.70 -2.73 3.83
N GLY A 75 -0.08 -2.73 2.65
CA GLY A 75 1.33 -3.08 2.48
C GLY A 75 2.25 -2.16 3.29
N VAL A 76 1.97 -0.86 3.32
CA VAL A 76 2.73 0.12 4.09
C VAL A 76 2.72 -0.21 5.58
N ASN A 77 1.52 -0.42 6.13
CA ASN A 77 1.36 -0.70 7.56
C ASN A 77 1.88 -2.08 7.94
N MET A 78 1.68 -3.11 7.11
CA MET A 78 2.28 -4.43 7.33
C MET A 78 3.81 -4.36 7.34
N GLY A 79 4.41 -3.63 6.38
CA GLY A 79 5.86 -3.45 6.33
C GLY A 79 6.43 -2.79 7.58
N ILE A 80 5.76 -1.77 8.11
CA ILE A 80 6.13 -1.13 9.39
C ILE A 80 6.03 -2.12 10.55
N VAL A 81 4.90 -2.80 10.69
CA VAL A 81 4.66 -3.73 11.81
C VAL A 81 5.71 -4.84 11.80
N ILE A 82 6.01 -5.42 10.63
CA ILE A 82 7.05 -6.45 10.50
C ILE A 82 8.44 -5.87 10.79
N SER A 83 8.71 -4.64 10.37
CA SER A 83 10.00 -4.00 10.61
C SER A 83 10.35 -3.81 12.09
N PHE A 84 9.33 -3.70 12.96
CA PHE A 84 9.50 -3.67 14.42
C PHE A 84 10.04 -4.98 15.00
N PHE A 85 9.79 -6.11 14.35
CA PHE A 85 10.27 -7.41 14.83
C PHE A 85 11.67 -7.77 14.31
N ILE A 86 12.12 -7.11 13.23
CA ILE A 86 13.42 -7.37 12.60
C ILE A 86 14.54 -6.53 13.24
N LYS A 87 14.20 -5.47 13.97
CA LYS A 87 15.12 -4.45 14.46
C LYS A 87 14.98 -4.20 15.95
#